data_AF-A0A7R7WHP4-F1
#
_entry.id   AF-A0A7R7WHP4-F1
#
_cell.length_a   1.000
_cell.length_b   1.000
_cell.length_c   1.000
_cell.angle_alpha   90.00
_cell.angle_beta   90.00
_cell.angle_gamma   90.00
#
_symmetry.space_group_name_H-M   'P 1'
#
loop_
_entity.id
_entity.type
_entity.pdbx_description
1 polymer ?
#
loop_
_entity_poly.entity_id
_entity_poly.type
_entity_poly.pdbx_seq_one_letter_code
_entity_poly.pdbx_strand_id
1 'polypeptide(L)'
;MEVLHMIFGDEAVPEPIDIYYARWTQKPWSYGSYSNWPPAVSAQTHQNLRANVGRVLFAGEATSPNFSGFLHGAYYEGKRAAKSITSCLYGPGWNDCDPDRGRDGATLFLEFA
;
A
#
# COMPACT_ATOMS: atom_id res chain seq x y z
N MET A 1 7.97 -32.42 -6.35
CA MET A 1 6.77 -32.80 -7.13
C MET A 1 5.85 -33.77 -6.39
N GLU A 2 6.23 -34.28 -5.21
CA GLU A 2 5.52 -35.28 -4.40
C GLU A 2 3.99 -35.10 -4.29
N VAL A 3 3.50 -33.92 -3.92
CA VAL A 3 2.05 -33.67 -3.78
C VAL A 3 1.31 -33.83 -5.12
N LEU A 4 1.90 -33.38 -6.23
CA LEU A 4 1.28 -33.50 -7.56
C LEU A 4 1.24 -34.97 -8.01
N HIS A 5 2.33 -35.72 -7.77
CA HIS A 5 2.36 -37.16 -8.03
C HIS A 5 1.35 -37.94 -7.18
N MET A 6 1.14 -37.55 -5.91
CA MET A 6 0.14 -38.18 -5.05
C MET A 6 -1.29 -37.98 -5.58
N ILE A 7 -1.59 -36.83 -6.18
CA ILE A 7 -2.94 -36.49 -6.68
C ILE A 7 -3.17 -37.08 -8.07
N PHE A 8 -2.17 -37.02 -8.95
CA PHE A 8 -2.34 -37.29 -10.39
C PHE A 8 -1.63 -38.55 -10.88
N GLY A 9 -0.79 -39.19 -10.05
CA GLY A 9 0.02 -40.36 -10.41
C GLY A 9 1.36 -39.98 -11.07
N ASP A 10 2.34 -40.88 -10.93
CA ASP A 10 3.72 -40.65 -11.38
C ASP A 10 3.84 -40.47 -12.90
N GLU A 11 3.11 -41.27 -13.67
CA GLU A 11 3.17 -41.23 -15.14
C GLU A 11 2.55 -39.95 -15.74
N ALA A 12 1.63 -39.29 -15.02
CA ALA A 12 0.89 -38.14 -15.53
C ALA A 12 1.61 -36.80 -15.28
N VAL A 13 2.57 -36.76 -14.36
CA VAL A 13 3.25 -35.53 -13.95
C VAL A 13 4.73 -35.62 -14.36
N PRO A 14 5.14 -34.98 -15.46
CA PRO A 14 6.54 -34.96 -15.87
C PRO A 14 7.38 -34.06 -14.94
N GLU A 15 8.70 -34.22 -15.03
CA GLU A 15 9.64 -33.32 -14.37
C GLU A 15 9.52 -31.88 -14.91
N PRO A 16 9.57 -30.85 -14.04
CA PRO A 16 9.42 -29.46 -14.44
C PRO A 16 10.64 -28.98 -15.25
N ILE A 17 10.36 -28.27 -16.36
CA ILE A 17 11.41 -27.68 -17.21
C ILE A 17 12.04 -26.42 -16.61
N ASP A 18 11.29 -25.69 -15.77
CA ASP A 18 11.74 -24.49 -15.08
C ASP A 18 10.86 -24.26 -13.84
N ILE A 19 11.44 -23.65 -12.82
CA ILE A 19 10.75 -23.32 -11.57
C ILE A 19 11.16 -21.91 -11.16
N TYR A 20 10.17 -21.02 -11.08
CA TYR A 20 10.33 -19.71 -10.47
C TYR A 20 9.61 -19.64 -9.12
N TYR A 21 10.35 -19.23 -8.08
CA TYR A 21 9.82 -19.09 -6.73
C TYR A 21 10.16 -17.69 -6.17
N ALA A 22 9.14 -16.84 -6.04
CA ALA A 22 9.31 -15.48 -5.56
C ALA A 22 9.42 -15.43 -4.03
N ARG A 23 10.56 -14.96 -3.53
CA ARG A 23 10.78 -14.65 -2.11
C ARG A 23 10.54 -13.16 -1.85
N TRP A 24 9.28 -12.73 -1.85
CA TRP A 24 8.89 -11.32 -1.74
C TRP A 24 9.47 -10.60 -0.51
N THR A 25 9.54 -11.29 0.62
CA THR A 25 10.13 -10.77 1.87
C THR A 25 11.63 -10.47 1.77
N GLN A 26 12.32 -11.10 0.82
CA GLN A 26 13.76 -10.90 0.60
C GLN A 26 14.05 -9.90 -0.51
N LYS A 27 13.03 -9.33 -1.16
CA LYS A 27 13.22 -8.30 -2.19
C LYS A 27 13.40 -6.93 -1.52
N PRO A 28 14.54 -6.23 -1.70
CA PRO A 28 14.83 -4.98 -0.99
C PRO A 28 13.95 -3.80 -1.43
N TRP A 29 13.14 -3.96 -2.48
CA TRP A 29 12.15 -2.97 -2.93
C TRP A 29 10.71 -3.33 -2.54
N SER A 30 10.48 -4.43 -1.82
CA SER A 30 9.14 -4.90 -1.45
C SER A 30 9.04 -5.24 0.04
N TYR A 31 10.03 -5.97 0.58
CA TYR A 31 10.06 -6.47 1.96
C TYR A 31 8.82 -7.29 2.41
N GLY A 32 7.95 -7.66 1.47
CA GLY A 32 6.68 -8.31 1.72
C GLY A 32 5.87 -8.39 0.44
N SER A 33 4.70 -9.04 0.49
CA SER A 33 3.80 -9.17 -0.66
C SER A 33 2.86 -7.97 -0.80
N TYR A 34 2.09 -7.70 0.25
CA TYR A 34 1.07 -6.65 0.31
C TYR A 34 0.68 -6.39 1.76
N SER A 35 0.04 -5.25 2.03
CA SER A 35 -0.42 -4.89 3.36
C SER A 35 -1.63 -5.73 3.80
N ASN A 36 -1.67 -5.98 5.10
CA ASN A 36 -2.85 -6.49 5.80
C ASN A 36 -3.00 -5.67 7.08
N TRP A 37 -4.23 -5.55 7.60
CA TRP A 37 -4.48 -4.84 8.85
C TRP A 37 -4.36 -5.83 10.01
N PRO A 38 -3.25 -5.84 10.77
CA PRO A 38 -3.15 -6.69 11.94
C PRO A 38 -4.10 -6.19 13.04
N PRO A 39 -4.42 -7.03 14.05
CA PRO A 39 -5.34 -6.65 15.13
C PRO A 39 -4.96 -5.37 15.89
N ALA A 40 -3.69 -4.98 15.88
CA ALA A 40 -3.19 -3.77 16.56
C ALA A 40 -3.33 -2.48 15.73
N VAL A 41 -3.77 -2.55 14.46
CA VAL A 41 -3.94 -1.37 13.60
C VAL A 41 -5.38 -0.87 13.67
N SER A 42 -5.56 0.33 14.20
CA SER A 42 -6.85 1.00 14.20
C SER A 42 -7.12 1.70 12.87
N ALA A 43 -8.38 2.04 12.60
CA ALA A 43 -8.74 2.87 11.46
C ALA A 43 -8.03 4.24 11.49
N GLN A 44 -7.82 4.81 12.68
CA GLN A 44 -7.07 6.05 12.85
C GLN A 44 -5.60 5.88 12.47
N THR A 45 -4.97 4.79 12.91
CA THR A 45 -3.57 4.47 12.55
C THR A 45 -3.40 4.36 11.04
N HIS A 46 -4.34 3.71 10.35
CA HIS A 46 -4.31 3.63 8.89
C HIS A 46 -4.58 4.98 8.21
N GLN A 47 -5.49 5.81 8.74
CA GLN A 47 -5.68 7.18 8.24
C GLN A 47 -4.41 8.02 8.38
N ASN A 48 -3.70 7.88 9.50
CA ASN A 48 -2.43 8.57 9.75
C ASN A 48 -1.35 8.13 8.75
N LEU A 49 -1.28 6.83 8.41
CA LEU A 49 -0.38 6.32 7.36
C LEU A 49 -0.63 6.96 5.99
N ARG A 50 -1.89 7.28 5.69
CA ARG A 50 -2.31 7.94 4.44
C ARG A 50 -2.10 9.45 4.44
N ALA A 51 -1.99 10.08 5.62
CA ALA A 51 -1.92 11.52 5.76
C ALA A 51 -0.64 12.09 5.13
N ASN A 52 -0.74 13.28 4.54
CA ASN A 52 0.39 14.01 3.99
C ASN A 52 1.21 14.70 5.09
N VAL A 53 2.50 14.89 4.83
CA VAL A 53 3.41 15.65 5.68
C VAL A 53 3.94 16.84 4.86
N GLY A 54 3.31 18.00 5.01
CA GLY A 54 3.57 19.18 4.18
C GLY A 54 3.47 18.86 2.68
N ARG A 55 4.61 18.92 1.99
CA ARG A 55 4.72 18.66 0.54
C ARG A 55 4.92 17.18 0.17
N VAL A 56 4.97 16.28 1.16
CA VAL A 56 5.14 14.85 0.94
C VAL A 56 3.78 14.17 1.01
N LEU A 57 3.38 13.50 -0.08
CA LEU A 57 2.13 12.75 -0.17
C LEU A 57 2.42 11.26 -0.27
N PHE A 58 1.68 10.47 0.48
CA PHE A 58 1.78 9.00 0.46
C PHE A 58 0.64 8.41 -0.37
N ALA A 59 0.98 7.43 -1.22
CA ALA A 59 0.03 6.66 -2.00
C ALA A 59 0.54 5.23 -2.14
N GLY A 60 -0.38 4.30 -2.35
CA GLY A 60 -0.07 2.89 -2.53
C GLY A 60 -1.26 2.03 -2.12
N GLU A 61 -1.14 0.71 -2.27
CA GLU A 61 -2.19 -0.20 -1.81
C GLU A 61 -2.41 -0.05 -0.30
N ALA A 62 -1.31 0.11 0.46
CA ALA A 62 -1.32 0.16 1.92
C ALA A 62 -1.96 1.43 2.50
N THR A 63 -2.31 2.40 1.67
CA THR A 63 -2.97 3.64 2.12
C THR A 63 -4.45 3.65 1.79
N SER A 64 -5.00 2.63 1.11
CA SER A 64 -6.41 2.59 0.71
C SER A 64 -7.31 2.07 1.85
N PRO A 65 -8.29 2.86 2.35
CA PRO A 65 -9.15 2.42 3.45
C PRO A 65 -10.04 1.22 3.10
N ASN A 66 -10.43 1.11 1.82
CA ASN A 66 -11.39 0.11 1.36
C ASN A 66 -10.73 -1.05 0.62
N PHE A 67 -9.53 -0.83 0.07
CA PHE A 67 -8.89 -1.75 -0.87
C PHE A 67 -7.40 -1.97 -0.56
N SER A 68 -7.04 -1.92 0.72
CA SER A 68 -5.71 -2.32 1.21
C SER A 68 -5.45 -3.79 0.86
N GLY A 69 -4.24 -4.08 0.40
CA GLY A 69 -3.82 -5.37 -0.13
C GLY A 69 -4.06 -5.57 -1.62
N PHE A 70 -4.76 -4.66 -2.31
CA PHE A 70 -5.18 -4.84 -3.69
C PHE A 70 -4.63 -3.81 -4.68
N LEU A 71 -4.46 -4.25 -5.94
CA LEU A 71 -3.97 -3.42 -7.04
C LEU A 71 -4.82 -2.16 -7.30
N HIS A 72 -6.15 -2.29 -7.25
CA HIS A 72 -7.05 -1.15 -7.50
C HIS A 72 -7.00 -0.13 -6.35
N GLY A 73 -6.67 -0.55 -5.12
CA GLY A 73 -6.36 0.37 -4.02
C GLY A 73 -5.18 1.28 -4.36
N ALA A 74 -4.08 0.69 -4.85
CA ALA A 74 -2.92 1.45 -5.31
C ALA A 74 -3.27 2.43 -6.44
N TYR A 75 -4.06 1.98 -7.42
CA TYR A 75 -4.49 2.82 -8.54
C TYR A 75 -5.30 4.04 -8.07
N TYR A 76 -6.30 3.84 -7.21
CA TYR A 76 -7.15 4.92 -6.73
C TYR A 76 -6.40 5.89 -5.82
N GLU A 77 -5.53 5.40 -4.94
CA GLU A 77 -4.71 6.26 -4.08
C GLU A 77 -3.66 7.04 -4.87
N GLY A 78 -3.10 6.46 -5.94
CA GLY A 78 -2.25 7.20 -6.87
C GLY A 78 -3.00 8.33 -7.58
N LYS A 79 -4.22 8.06 -8.09
CA LYS A 79 -5.08 9.08 -8.71
C LYS A 79 -5.46 10.19 -7.72
N ARG A 80 -5.70 9.84 -6.46
CA ARG A 80 -5.95 10.80 -5.38
C ARG A 80 -4.74 11.72 -5.17
N ALA A 81 -3.56 11.15 -4.93
CA ALA A 81 -2.36 11.93 -4.67
C ALA A 81 -2.03 12.87 -5.85
N ALA A 82 -2.21 12.41 -7.09
CA ALA A 82 -2.07 13.26 -8.27
C ALA A 82 -3.06 14.44 -8.27
N LYS A 83 -4.34 14.21 -7.94
CA LYS A 83 -5.34 15.28 -7.81
C LYS A 83 -5.00 16.26 -6.70
N SER A 84 -4.51 15.78 -5.56
CA SER A 84 -4.05 16.62 -4.45
C SER A 84 -2.91 17.54 -4.89
N ILE A 85 -1.91 17.00 -5.60
CA ILE A 85 -0.79 17.78 -6.14
C ILE A 85 -1.28 18.83 -7.15
N THR A 86 -2.14 18.47 -8.09
CA THR A 86 -2.70 19.42 -9.07
C THR A 86 -3.50 20.52 -8.38
N SER A 87 -4.26 20.19 -7.34
CA SER A 87 -5.01 21.14 -6.52
C SER A 87 -4.10 22.18 -5.86
N CYS A 88 -2.93 21.76 -5.34
CA CYS A 88 -1.91 22.66 -4.80
C CYS A 88 -1.43 23.72 -5.81
N LEU A 89 -1.37 23.33 -7.09
CA LEU A 89 -0.73 24.12 -8.14
C LEU A 89 -1.69 25.06 -8.85
N TYR A 90 -2.94 24.62 -9.06
CA TYR A 90 -3.86 25.28 -10.00
C TYR A 90 -5.23 25.64 -9.41
N GLY A 91 -5.47 25.41 -8.11
CA GLY A 91 -6.78 25.66 -7.49
C GLY A 91 -7.71 24.43 -7.51
N PRO A 92 -8.96 24.57 -7.02
CA PRO A 92 -9.60 23.55 -6.20
C PRO A 92 -9.91 22.25 -6.96
N GLY A 93 -9.21 21.19 -6.59
CA GLY A 93 -9.50 19.80 -6.94
C GLY A 93 -9.81 18.98 -5.69
N TRP A 94 -8.75 18.48 -5.04
CA TRP A 94 -8.80 17.80 -3.73
C TRP A 94 -8.28 18.80 -2.68
N ASN A 95 -9.12 19.15 -1.70
CA ASN A 95 -8.86 20.20 -0.70
C ASN A 95 -7.98 19.72 0.48
N ASP A 96 -7.05 18.80 0.23
CA ASP A 96 -6.14 18.25 1.25
C ASP A 96 -4.69 18.76 1.12
N CYS A 97 -4.43 19.56 0.08
CA CYS A 97 -3.17 20.25 -0.07
C CYS A 97 -3.14 21.53 0.76
N ASP A 98 -2.53 21.43 1.92
CA ASP A 98 -2.03 22.57 2.66
C ASP A 98 -0.50 22.43 2.73
N PRO A 99 0.27 23.25 1.98
CA PRO A 99 1.72 23.16 1.94
C PRO A 99 2.40 23.59 3.25
N ASP A 100 1.64 24.22 4.15
CA ASP A 100 2.10 24.68 5.46
C ASP A 100 1.57 23.81 6.62
N ARG A 101 0.75 22.79 6.31
CA ARG A 101 0.23 21.80 7.28
C ARG A 101 1.36 21.20 8.10
N GLY A 102 1.45 21.59 9.38
CA GLY A 102 2.45 21.13 10.34
C GLY A 102 3.59 22.12 10.62
N ARG A 103 3.63 23.30 9.99
CA ARG A 103 4.60 24.39 10.34
C ARG A 103 4.07 25.36 11.37
N ASP A 104 2.76 25.42 11.49
CA ASP A 104 1.94 26.27 12.34
C ASP A 104 1.72 25.67 13.75
N GLY A 105 2.38 24.54 14.06
CA GLY A 105 2.34 23.91 15.39
C GLY A 105 0.97 23.37 15.82
N ALA A 106 -0.07 23.55 14.99
CA ALA A 106 -1.46 23.30 15.34
C ALA A 106 -2.02 21.95 14.86
N THR A 107 -1.24 21.09 14.20
CA THR A 107 -1.75 19.77 13.74
C THR A 107 -0.68 18.67 13.79
N LEU A 108 0.12 18.68 14.85
CA LEU A 108 1.00 17.58 15.22
C LEU A 108 0.57 17.01 16.58
N PHE A 109 -0.74 16.82 16.78
CA PHE A 109 -1.21 15.83 17.73
C PHE A 109 -1.11 14.46 17.05
N LEU A 110 0.13 13.99 16.94
CA LEU A 110 0.41 12.56 17.10
C LEU A 110 0.01 12.22 18.54
N GLU A 111 -1.28 12.01 18.80
CA GLU A 111 -1.68 11.23 19.97
C GLU A 111 -1.25 9.78 19.70
N PHE A 112 -0.01 9.49 20.08
CA PHE A 112 0.34 8.14 20.52
C PHE A 112 -0.40 7.90 21.83
N ALA A 113 -1.55 7.26 21.74
CA ALA A 113 -2.21 6.56 22.84
C ALA A 113 -2.86 5.29 22.28
#